data_AF-A0A935VLT1-F1
#
_entry.id   AF-A0A935VLT1-F1
#
_cell.length_a   1.000
_cell.length_b   1.000
_cell.length_c   1.000
_cell.angle_alpha   90.00
_cell.angle_beta   90.00
_cell.angle_gamma   90.00
#
_symmetry.space_group_name_H-M   'P 1'
#
loop_
_entity.id
_entity.type
_entity.pdbx_description
1 polymer ?
#
loop_
_entity_poly.entity_id
_entity_poly.type
_entity_poly.pdbx_seq_one_letter_code
_entity_poly.pdbx_strand_id
1 'polypeptide(L)'
;MPAFLDKHIDRFMDTVAEYAPKVIMAIIVLTIGLWLVKRIAILADKTMKRKELDISLRTFLKSLMSIGLKIVLIVTVAGMIGIGTASFVTVLGAAGLAIGLACKDLYQILQAEFLY
;
A
#
# COMPACT_ATOMS: atom_id res chain seq x y z
N MET A 1 -34.97 27.36 -22.79
CA MET A 1 -34.55 26.52 -21.64
C MET A 1 -33.04 26.67 -21.45
N PRO A 2 -32.52 26.69 -20.22
CA PRO A 2 -31.23 27.29 -19.89
C PRO A 2 -30.04 26.40 -20.33
N ALA A 3 -29.30 26.87 -21.35
CA ALA A 3 -28.09 26.25 -21.91
C ALA A 3 -26.90 26.09 -20.93
N PHE A 4 -27.08 26.47 -19.67
CA PHE A 4 -26.09 26.31 -18.60
C PHE A 4 -26.16 24.95 -17.90
N LEU A 5 -27.32 24.28 -17.96
CA LEU A 5 -27.53 22.95 -17.37
C LEU A 5 -26.96 21.82 -18.24
N ASP A 6 -27.16 21.89 -19.57
CA ASP A 6 -26.70 20.84 -20.49
C ASP A 6 -25.16 20.73 -20.50
N LYS A 7 -24.45 21.86 -20.45
CA LYS A 7 -22.98 21.88 -20.48
C LYS A 7 -22.31 21.31 -19.23
N HIS A 8 -23.00 21.33 -18.08
CA HIS A 8 -22.51 20.66 -16.87
C HIS A 8 -22.80 19.16 -16.91
N ILE A 9 -24.01 18.78 -17.33
CA ILE A 9 -24.42 17.38 -17.41
C ILE A 9 -23.57 16.60 -18.42
N ASP A 10 -23.27 17.17 -19.60
CA ASP A 10 -22.45 16.49 -20.60
C ASP A 10 -21.02 16.21 -20.11
N ARG A 11 -20.40 17.14 -19.36
CA ARG A 11 -19.07 16.91 -18.78
C ARG A 11 -19.07 15.86 -17.67
N PHE A 12 -20.11 15.79 -16.86
CA PHE A 12 -20.23 14.72 -15.86
C PHE A 12 -20.46 13.36 -16.54
N MET A 13 -21.23 13.33 -17.63
CA MET A 13 -21.56 12.09 -18.34
C MET A 13 -20.36 11.49 -19.09
N ASP A 14 -19.55 12.31 -19.75
CA ASP A 14 -18.30 11.86 -20.41
C ASP A 14 -17.28 11.35 -19.38
N THR A 15 -17.16 12.05 -18.25
CA THR A 15 -16.23 11.69 -17.18
C THR A 15 -16.63 10.35 -16.54
N VAL A 16 -17.92 10.15 -16.25
CA VAL A 16 -18.43 8.91 -15.67
C VAL A 16 -18.34 7.74 -16.65
N ALA A 17 -18.58 7.97 -17.94
CA ALA A 17 -18.43 6.95 -18.99
C ALA A 17 -16.98 6.47 -19.15
N GLU A 18 -15.99 7.34 -18.95
CA GLU A 18 -14.56 6.96 -18.94
C GLU A 18 -14.10 6.25 -17.66
N TYR A 19 -14.70 6.58 -16.49
CA TYR A 19 -14.32 5.95 -15.22
C TYR A 19 -14.96 4.58 -15.01
N ALA A 20 -16.14 4.31 -15.58
CA ALA A 20 -16.82 3.01 -15.48
C ALA A 20 -15.93 1.81 -15.87
N PRO A 21 -15.23 1.78 -17.03
CA PRO A 21 -14.33 0.69 -17.37
C PRO A 21 -13.06 0.65 -16.48
N LYS A 22 -12.58 1.82 -16.01
CA LYS A 22 -11.43 1.91 -15.11
C LYS A 22 -11.71 1.26 -13.75
N VAL A 23 -12.93 1.44 -13.21
CA VAL A 23 -13.35 0.80 -11.95
C VAL A 23 -13.41 -0.73 -12.11
N ILE A 24 -13.91 -1.23 -13.24
CA ILE A 24 -13.95 -2.68 -13.52
C ILE A 24 -12.53 -3.26 -13.56
N MET A 25 -11.62 -2.60 -14.29
CA MET A 25 -10.20 -2.98 -14.33
C MET A 25 -9.57 -2.92 -12.93
N ALA A 26 -9.90 -1.90 -12.14
CA ALA A 26 -9.39 -1.73 -10.79
C ALA A 26 -9.86 -2.85 -9.84
N ILE A 27 -11.10 -3.33 -9.97
CA ILE A 27 -11.62 -4.48 -9.22
C ILE A 27 -10.86 -5.75 -9.60
N ILE A 28 -10.64 -5.99 -10.91
CA ILE A 28 -9.87 -7.14 -11.39
C ILE A 28 -8.45 -7.12 -10.80
N VAL A 29 -7.78 -5.96 -10.88
CA VAL A 29 -6.43 -5.77 -10.32
C VAL A 29 -6.43 -5.90 -8.80
N LEU A 30 -7.46 -5.43 -8.10
CA LEU A 30 -7.58 -5.59 -6.64
C LEU A 30 -7.66 -7.07 -6.27
N THR A 31 -8.47 -7.86 -6.98
CA THR A 31 -8.60 -9.31 -6.75
C THR A 31 -7.29 -10.04 -7.03
N ILE A 32 -6.66 -9.79 -8.18
CA ILE A 32 -5.37 -10.40 -8.54
C ILE A 32 -4.26 -9.94 -7.59
N GLY A 33 -4.27 -8.66 -7.24
CA GLY A 33 -3.30 -8.04 -6.35
C GLY A 33 -3.35 -8.63 -4.95
N LEU A 34 -4.53 -8.80 -4.36
CA LEU A 34 -4.67 -9.44 -3.04
C LEU A 34 -4.15 -10.87 -3.06
N TRP A 35 -4.36 -11.59 -4.16
CA TRP A 35 -3.79 -12.92 -4.35
C TRP A 35 -2.26 -12.87 -4.45
N LEU A 36 -1.71 -11.89 -5.20
CA LEU A 36 -0.27 -11.65 -5.31
C LEU A 36 0.36 -11.30 -3.97
N VAL A 37 -0.28 -10.45 -3.16
CA VAL A 37 0.18 -10.10 -1.80
C VAL A 37 0.25 -11.34 -0.92
N LYS A 38 -0.78 -12.19 -0.95
CA LYS A 38 -0.76 -13.48 -0.23
C LYS A 38 0.40 -14.36 -0.70
N ARG A 39 0.59 -14.49 -2.01
CA ARG A 39 1.67 -15.31 -2.59
C ARG A 39 3.05 -14.82 -2.15
N ILE A 40 3.30 -13.51 -2.24
CA ILE A 40 4.57 -12.91 -1.82
C ILE A 40 4.79 -13.10 -0.32
N ALA A 41 3.77 -12.90 0.51
CA ALA A 41 3.86 -13.11 1.95
C ALA A 41 4.23 -14.57 2.30
N ILE A 42 3.70 -15.55 1.57
CA ILE A 42 4.05 -16.97 1.75
C ILE A 42 5.49 -17.26 1.33
N LEU A 43 5.96 -16.69 0.20
CA LEU A 43 7.35 -16.83 -0.22
C LEU A 43 8.31 -16.19 0.80
N ALA A 44 7.99 -14.99 1.28
CA ALA A 44 8.77 -14.30 2.30
C ALA A 44 8.85 -15.12 3.60
N ASP A 45 7.73 -15.68 4.05
CA ASP A 45 7.66 -16.58 5.21
C ASP A 45 8.59 -17.79 5.02
N LYS A 46 8.58 -18.41 3.83
CA LYS A 46 9.44 -19.56 3.49
C LYS A 46 10.93 -19.19 3.51
N THR A 47 11.30 -18.03 2.99
CA THR A 47 12.69 -17.53 3.00
C THR A 47 13.16 -17.24 4.42
N MET A 48 12.33 -16.63 5.26
CA MET A 48 12.66 -16.32 6.66
C MET A 48 12.84 -17.58 7.51
N LYS A 49 12.06 -18.63 7.26
CA LYS A 49 12.24 -19.95 7.89
C LYS A 49 13.61 -20.55 7.59
N ARG A 50 14.13 -20.30 6.38
CA ARG A 50 15.42 -20.81 5.93
C ARG A 50 16.62 -20.03 6.47
N LYS A 51 16.38 -18.82 6.99
CA LYS A 51 17.40 -17.93 7.57
C LYS A 51 17.45 -17.97 9.11
N GLU A 52 16.70 -18.87 9.75
CA GLU A 52 16.67 -19.02 11.22
C GLU A 52 16.41 -17.69 11.97
N LEU A 53 15.60 -16.81 11.37
CA LEU A 53 15.25 -15.54 12.01
C LEU A 53 14.34 -15.78 13.22
N ASP A 54 14.61 -15.08 14.32
CA ASP A 54 13.80 -15.12 15.53
C ASP A 54 12.32 -14.82 15.27
N ILE A 55 11.44 -15.43 16.07
CA ILE A 55 9.98 -15.30 15.98
C ILE A 55 9.54 -13.82 15.95
N SER A 56 10.21 -12.96 16.72
CA SER A 56 9.89 -11.53 16.82
C SER A 56 10.17 -10.79 15.51
N LEU A 57 11.41 -10.92 14.99
CA LEU A 57 11.84 -10.34 13.71
C LEU A 57 10.99 -10.85 12.54
N ARG A 58 10.67 -12.15 12.55
CA ARG A 58 9.83 -12.79 11.54
C ARG A 58 8.43 -12.20 11.52
N THR A 59 7.83 -11.99 12.68
CA THR A 59 6.48 -11.43 12.81
C THR A 59 6.46 -9.94 12.40
N PHE A 60 7.50 -9.19 12.78
CA PHE A 60 7.68 -7.79 12.38
C PHE A 60 7.85 -7.61 10.87
N LEU A 61 8.75 -8.36 10.24
CA LEU A 61 8.96 -8.27 8.78
C LEU A 61 7.72 -8.73 8.00
N LYS A 62 7.05 -9.77 8.49
CA LYS A 62 5.81 -10.27 7.88
C LYS A 62 4.69 -9.25 7.97
N SER A 63 4.51 -8.58 9.12
CA SER A 63 3.50 -7.54 9.27
C SER A 63 3.82 -6.35 8.38
N LEU A 64 5.08 -5.91 8.33
CA LEU A 64 5.55 -4.80 7.50
C LEU A 64 5.34 -5.08 6.00
N MET A 65 5.76 -6.26 5.52
CA MET A 65 5.53 -6.67 4.12
C MET A 65 4.04 -6.77 3.79
N SER A 66 3.24 -7.36 4.68
CA SER A 66 1.79 -7.52 4.47
C SER A 66 1.09 -6.17 4.38
N ILE A 67 1.36 -5.25 5.31
CA ILE A 67 0.79 -3.91 5.30
C ILE A 67 1.32 -3.09 4.12
N GLY A 68 2.63 -3.13 3.85
CA GLY A 68 3.25 -2.39 2.76
C GLY A 68 2.68 -2.79 1.40
N LEU A 69 2.63 -4.09 1.09
CA LEU A 69 2.06 -4.58 -0.16
C LEU A 69 0.58 -4.24 -0.32
N LYS A 70 -0.22 -4.34 0.76
CA LYS A 70 -1.64 -3.95 0.73
C LYS A 70 -1.79 -2.47 0.42
N ILE A 71 -0.97 -1.62 1.01
CA ILE A 71 -1.04 -0.18 0.76
C ILE A 71 -0.66 0.12 -0.68
N VAL A 72 0.46 -0.44 -1.19
CA VAL A 72 0.85 -0.26 -2.61
C VAL A 72 -0.30 -0.67 -3.53
N LEU A 73 -0.94 -1.82 -3.25
CA LEU A 73 -2.08 -2.27 -4.05
C LEU A 73 -3.25 -1.27 -4.04
N ILE A 74 -3.63 -0.77 -2.86
CA ILE A 74 -4.71 0.22 -2.73
C ILE A 74 -4.35 1.51 -3.46
N VAL A 75 -3.11 1.97 -3.35
CA VAL A 75 -2.61 3.16 -4.05
C VAL A 75 -2.65 2.96 -5.57
N THR A 76 -2.24 1.80 -6.07
CA THR A 76 -2.35 1.46 -7.50
C THR A 76 -3.80 1.51 -7.97
N VAL A 77 -4.72 0.87 -7.24
CA VAL A 77 -6.17 0.85 -7.54
C VAL A 77 -6.76 2.26 -7.50
N ALA A 78 -6.41 3.06 -6.49
CA ALA A 78 -6.84 4.45 -6.37
C ALA A 78 -6.36 5.30 -7.56
N GLY A 79 -5.11 5.12 -7.99
CA GLY A 79 -4.54 5.81 -9.15
C GLY A 79 -5.23 5.42 -10.46
N MET A 80 -5.60 4.15 -10.63
CA MET A 80 -6.37 3.70 -11.81
C MET A 80 -7.75 4.36 -11.91
N ILE A 81 -8.38 4.64 -10.76
CA ILE A 81 -9.67 5.33 -10.67
C ILE A 81 -9.51 6.85 -10.85
N GLY A 82 -8.28 7.37 -10.99
CA GLY A 82 -8.00 8.80 -11.18
C GLY A 82 -7.91 9.59 -9.87
N ILE A 83 -7.81 8.90 -8.72
CA ILE A 83 -7.56 9.54 -7.44
C ILE A 83 -6.09 9.96 -7.38
N GLY A 84 -5.82 11.20 -6.93
CA GLY A 84 -4.46 11.70 -6.73
C GLY A 84 -3.72 10.90 -5.66
N THR A 85 -2.81 10.02 -6.09
CA THR A 85 -2.04 9.13 -5.20
C THR A 85 -0.83 9.79 -4.56
N ALA A 86 -0.43 10.99 -5.01
CA ALA A 86 0.77 11.69 -4.55
C ALA A 86 0.79 11.90 -3.02
N SER A 87 -0.32 12.33 -2.42
CA SER A 87 -0.42 12.51 -0.97
C SER A 87 -0.24 11.20 -0.20
N PHE A 88 -0.73 10.07 -0.75
CA PHE A 88 -0.52 8.76 -0.15
C PHE A 88 0.96 8.39 -0.20
N VAL A 89 1.63 8.62 -1.33
CA VAL A 89 3.07 8.34 -1.47
C VAL A 89 3.89 9.19 -0.48
N THR A 90 3.55 10.47 -0.29
CA THR A 90 4.23 11.34 0.69
C THR A 90 4.07 10.81 2.12
N VAL A 91 2.84 10.47 2.53
CA VAL A 91 2.58 9.90 3.86
C VAL A 91 3.29 8.57 4.04
N LEU A 92 3.31 7.72 3.00
CA LEU A 92 3.99 6.43 3.06
C LEU A 92 5.51 6.57 3.12
N GLY A 93 6.08 7.56 2.43
CA GLY A 93 7.49 7.91 2.55
C GLY A 93 7.84 8.31 3.98
N ALA A 94 7.03 9.20 4.58
CA ALA A 94 7.22 9.63 5.98
C ALA A 94 7.04 8.47 6.97
N ALA A 95 6.02 7.62 6.78
CA ALA A 95 5.77 6.46 7.62
C ALA A 95 6.89 5.42 7.51
N GLY A 96 7.38 5.15 6.30
CA GLY A 96 8.51 4.23 6.07
C GLY A 96 9.78 4.72 6.76
N LEU A 97 10.06 6.02 6.69
CA LEU A 97 11.16 6.63 7.43
C LEU A 97 10.97 6.48 8.95
N ALA A 98 9.79 6.81 9.48
CA ALA A 98 9.50 6.68 10.91
C ALA A 98 9.64 5.24 11.41
N ILE A 99 9.16 4.25 10.65
CA ILE A 99 9.31 2.82 10.99
C ILE A 99 10.79 2.41 10.98
N GLY A 100 11.57 2.88 10.00
CA GLY A 100 13.00 2.61 9.92
C GLY A 100 13.78 3.20 11.09
N LEU A 101 13.45 4.43 11.48
CA LEU A 101 14.01 5.10 12.65
C LEU A 101 13.65 4.36 13.93
N ALA A 102 12.38 4.00 14.13
CA ALA A 102 11.93 3.24 15.30
C ALA A 102 12.65 1.89 15.46
N CYS A 103 12.93 1.19 14.34
CA CYS A 103 13.71 -0.05 14.37
C CYS A 103 15.17 0.20 14.80
N LYS A 104 15.78 1.30 14.33
CA LYS A 104 17.12 1.71 14.74
C LYS A 104 17.15 2.09 16.23
N ASP A 105 16.16 2.84 16.68
CA ASP A 105 16.04 3.30 18.06
C ASP A 105 15.90 2.12 19.02
N LEU A 106 15.11 1.10 18.66
CA LEU A 106 15.00 -0.13 19.46
C LEU A 106 16.36 -0.82 19.65
N TYR A 107 17.18 -0.90 18.60
CA TYR A 107 18.52 -1.49 18.70
C TYR A 107 19.45 -0.65 19.58
N GLN A 108 19.37 0.68 19.47
CA GLN A 108 20.15 1.60 20.30
C GLN A 108 19.76 1.49 21.78
N ILE A 109 18.46 1.39 22.09
CA ILE A 109 17.96 1.21 23.46
C ILE A 109 18.54 -0.06 24.09
N LEU A 110 18.50 -1.18 23.36
CA LEU A 110 19.07 -2.44 23.86
C LEU A 110 20.57 -2.34 24.12
N GLN A 111 21.34 -1.69 23.24
CA GLN A 111 22.79 -1.53 23.46
C GLN A 111 23.12 -0.62 24.65
N ALA A 112 22.33 0.43 24.89
CA ALA A 112 22.52 1.29 26.04
C ALA A 112 22.32 0.53 27.36
N GLU A 113 21.37 -0.41 27.42
CA GLU A 113 21.10 -1.22 28.61
C GLU A 113 22.20 -2.26 28.91
N PHE A 114 22.96 -2.73 27.91
CA PHE A 114 24.10 -3.65 28.11
C PHE A 114 25.44 -2.95 28.43
N LEU A 115 25.53 -1.62 28.26
CA LEU A 115 26.75 -0.83 28.51
C LEU A 115 26.77 -0.15 29.90
N TYR A 116 25.73 -0.34 30.71
CA TYR A 116 25.64 0.06 32.12
C TYR A 116 25.49 -1.17 33.02
#